data_AF-A0A6V7JYP7-F1
#
_entry.id   AF-A0A6V7JYP7-F1
#
_cell.length_a   1.000
_cell.length_b   1.000
_cell.length_c   1.000
_cell.angle_alpha   90.00
_cell.angle_beta   90.00
_cell.angle_gamma   90.00
#
_symmetry.space_group_name_H-M   'P 1'
#
loop_
_entity.id
_entity.type
_entity.pdbx_description
1 polymer ?
#
loop_
_entity_poly.entity_id
_entity_poly.type
_entity_poly.pdbx_seq_one_letter_code
_entity_poly.pdbx_strand_id
1 'polypeptide(L)'
;TGNTSTDGTYKPSFLTDQELKHLILEAADGFLFVVGCDTGRIIYVSDSVAPVLNYSQSDWYGTSLYNQIHPDDTEKVREQLSTTEPQHSGRVLDLKTGTVKKEGHQ
;
A
#
# COMPACT_ATOMS: atom_id res chain seq x y z
N THR A 1 -13.81 -7.01 -27.13
CA THR A 1 -14.02 -5.56 -27.32
C THR A 1 -14.12 -4.95 -25.94
N GLY A 2 -13.04 -4.55 -25.27
CA GLY A 2 -11.96 -3.69 -25.75
C GLY A 2 -12.34 -2.25 -25.42
N ASN A 3 -11.86 -1.74 -24.28
CA ASN A 3 -11.42 -0.36 -24.02
C ASN A 3 -11.28 -0.13 -22.49
N THR A 4 -10.12 -0.52 -21.95
CA THR A 4 -9.61 0.04 -20.69
C THR A 4 -9.00 1.40 -21.01
N SER A 5 -9.78 2.47 -20.80
CA SER A 5 -9.25 3.83 -20.82
C SER A 5 -8.39 4.02 -19.58
N THR A 6 -7.09 4.19 -19.81
CA THR A 6 -6.06 4.53 -18.84
C THR A 6 -6.20 6.00 -18.42
N ASP A 7 -7.30 6.35 -17.74
CA ASP A 7 -7.49 7.67 -17.16
C ASP A 7 -7.94 7.54 -15.71
N GLY A 8 -6.96 7.32 -14.83
CA GLY A 8 -6.78 7.92 -13.51
C GLY A 8 -7.90 7.95 -12.46
N THR A 9 -9.12 7.51 -12.73
CA THR A 9 -10.26 7.68 -11.81
C THR A 9 -10.88 6.33 -11.51
N TYR A 10 -10.28 5.61 -10.56
CA TYR A 10 -10.85 4.40 -9.95
C TYR A 10 -12.01 4.72 -8.99
N LYS A 11 -12.45 5.98 -8.94
CA LYS A 11 -13.66 6.39 -8.21
C LYS A 11 -14.87 5.98 -9.05
N PRO A 12 -15.66 4.98 -8.64
CA PRO A 12 -16.97 4.78 -9.26
C PRO A 12 -17.74 6.09 -9.10
N SER A 13 -18.17 6.69 -10.21
CA SER A 13 -18.83 8.00 -10.26
C SER A 13 -20.15 8.08 -9.47
N PHE A 14 -20.59 6.95 -8.90
CA PHE A 14 -21.77 6.84 -8.05
C PHE A 14 -21.48 7.19 -6.58
N LEU A 15 -20.22 7.17 -6.13
CA LEU A 15 -19.86 7.46 -4.75
C LEU A 15 -19.03 8.74 -4.67
N THR A 16 -19.42 9.66 -3.80
CA THR A 16 -18.58 10.78 -3.38
C THR A 16 -17.35 10.26 -2.62
N ASP A 17 -16.32 11.11 -2.44
CA ASP A 17 -15.13 10.68 -1.66
C ASP A 17 -15.50 10.34 -0.21
N GLN A 18 -16.53 11.01 0.32
CA GLN A 18 -17.05 10.73 1.66
C GLN A 18 -17.78 9.39 1.72
N GLU A 19 -18.61 9.05 0.73
CA GLU A 19 -19.32 7.76 0.69
C GLU A 19 -18.37 6.60 0.41
N LEU A 20 -17.41 6.77 -0.50
CA LEU A 20 -16.38 5.76 -0.76
C LEU A 20 -15.51 5.52 0.48
N LYS A 21 -15.10 6.60 1.15
CA LYS A 21 -14.40 6.54 2.42
C LYS A 21 -15.26 5.78 3.44
N HIS A 22 -16.49 6.20 3.70
CA HIS A 22 -17.36 5.55 4.67
C HIS A 22 -17.54 4.05 4.38
N LEU A 23 -17.81 3.69 3.12
CA LEU A 23 -17.96 2.30 2.68
C LEU A 23 -16.72 1.44 2.93
N ILE A 24 -15.52 1.92 2.54
CA ILE A 24 -14.28 1.17 2.73
C ILE A 24 -13.98 0.99 4.21
N LEU A 25 -14.25 2.02 5.02
CA LEU A 25 -13.94 2.00 6.45
C LEU A 25 -14.91 1.14 7.24
N GLU A 26 -16.22 1.20 6.94
CA GLU A 26 -17.21 0.33 7.58
C GLU A 26 -17.01 -1.13 7.22
N ALA A 27 -16.58 -1.43 5.99
CA ALA A 27 -16.33 -2.80 5.56
C ALA A 27 -15.01 -3.38 6.10
N ALA A 28 -14.03 -2.54 6.44
CA ALA A 28 -12.67 -2.98 6.77
C ALA A 28 -12.21 -2.64 8.20
N ASP A 29 -13.03 -1.98 9.01
CA ASP A 29 -12.64 -1.39 10.30
C ASP A 29 -11.32 -0.60 10.22
N GLY A 30 -11.06 0.02 9.05
CA GLY A 30 -9.75 0.56 8.67
C GLY A 30 -9.70 2.08 8.65
N PHE A 31 -8.56 2.64 8.25
CA PHE A 31 -8.38 4.06 7.93
C PHE A 31 -7.43 4.22 6.73
N LEU A 32 -7.48 5.38 6.08
CA LEU A 32 -6.63 5.68 4.92
C LEU A 32 -5.48 6.60 5.36
N PHE A 33 -4.27 6.29 4.93
CA PHE A 33 -3.11 7.15 5.07
C PHE A 33 -2.22 7.08 3.83
N VAL A 34 -1.40 8.10 3.64
CA VAL A 34 -0.39 8.15 2.58
C VAL A 34 0.95 8.48 3.21
N VAL A 35 1.98 7.71 2.84
CA VAL A 35 3.34 7.85 3.33
C VAL A 35 4.29 8.08 2.16
N GLY A 36 5.27 8.98 2.34
CA GLY A 36 6.38 9.13 1.40
C GLY A 36 7.34 7.95 1.51
N CYS A 37 7.57 7.21 0.43
CA CYS A 37 8.38 5.99 0.45
C CYS A 37 9.85 6.25 0.81
N ASP A 38 10.36 7.43 0.50
CA ASP A 38 11.74 7.88 0.77
C ASP A 38 12.01 8.14 2.25
N THR A 39 11.12 8.89 2.91
CA THR A 39 11.30 9.39 4.27
C THR A 39 10.49 8.62 5.30
N GLY A 40 9.54 7.79 4.86
CA GLY A 40 8.54 7.17 5.73
C GLY A 40 7.60 8.20 6.37
N ARG A 41 7.53 9.43 5.85
CA ARG A 41 6.75 10.52 6.45
C ARG A 41 5.28 10.41 6.03
N ILE A 42 4.37 10.49 6.99
CA ILE A 42 2.93 10.50 6.73
C ILE A 42 2.54 11.87 6.16
N ILE A 43 2.07 11.89 4.92
CA ILE A 43 1.67 13.11 4.20
C ILE A 43 0.15 13.29 4.10
N TYR A 44 -0.62 12.24 4.42
CA TYR A 44 -2.07 12.30 4.53
C TYR A 44 -2.57 11.22 5.49
N VAL A 45 -3.62 11.53 6.24
CA VAL A 45 -4.35 10.57 7.10
C VAL A 45 -5.82 11.00 7.17
N SER A 46 -6.74 10.05 7.04
CA SER A 46 -8.18 10.32 7.18
C SER A 46 -8.59 10.54 8.64
N ASP A 47 -9.69 11.25 8.89
CA ASP A 47 -10.21 11.49 10.26
C ASP A 47 -10.65 10.19 10.96
N SER A 48 -10.84 9.13 10.18
CA SER A 48 -11.20 7.80 10.65
C SER A 48 -10.06 7.09 11.41
N VAL A 49 -8.87 7.69 11.47
CA VAL A 49 -7.83 7.24 12.40
C VAL A 49 -8.27 7.34 13.87
N ALA A 50 -9.14 8.30 14.21
CA ALA A 50 -9.64 8.49 15.57
C ALA A 50 -10.49 7.31 16.07
N PRO A 51 -11.54 6.85 15.38
CA PRO A 51 -12.30 5.68 15.82
C PRO A 51 -11.51 4.37 15.76
N VAL A 52 -10.48 4.26 14.91
CA VAL A 52 -9.74 2.99 14.73
C VAL A 52 -8.57 2.84 15.70
N LEU A 53 -7.74 3.86 15.84
CA LEU A 53 -6.50 3.82 16.65
C LEU A 53 -6.54 4.77 17.86
N ASN A 54 -7.61 5.54 18.02
CA ASN A 54 -7.78 6.49 19.12
C ASN A 54 -6.71 7.62 19.15
N TYR A 55 -6.24 8.02 17.97
CA TYR A 55 -5.33 9.16 17.76
C TYR A 55 -5.99 10.27 16.95
N SER A 56 -5.52 11.52 17.11
CA SER A 56 -5.94 12.60 16.23
C SER A 56 -5.16 12.60 14.91
N GLN A 57 -5.73 13.17 13.85
CA GLN A 57 -5.02 13.38 12.59
C GLN A 57 -3.74 14.19 12.80
N SER A 58 -3.74 15.18 13.70
CA SER A 58 -2.57 15.99 14.03
C SER A 58 -1.43 15.20 14.66
N ASP A 59 -1.73 14.13 15.40
CA ASP A 59 -0.70 13.29 16.04
C ASP A 59 0.00 12.39 15.01
N TRP A 60 -0.68 12.06 13.92
CA TRP A 60 -0.17 11.21 12.84
C TRP A 60 0.39 12.00 11.67
N TYR A 61 -0.21 13.15 11.35
CA TYR A 61 0.18 13.94 10.20
C TYR A 61 1.59 14.49 10.37
N GLY A 62 2.43 14.24 9.36
CA GLY A 62 3.80 14.75 9.33
C GLY A 62 4.79 14.01 10.22
N THR A 63 4.35 13.01 11.00
CA THR A 63 5.24 12.12 11.75
C THR A 63 5.80 11.02 10.86
N SER A 64 6.82 10.32 11.35
CA SER A 64 7.36 9.14 10.67
C SER A 64 6.49 7.93 10.97
N LEU A 65 6.10 7.18 9.94
CA LEU A 65 5.34 5.94 10.05
C LEU A 65 6.06 4.93 10.98
N TYR A 66 7.40 4.93 10.99
CA TYR A 66 8.19 4.04 11.86
C TYR A 66 7.98 4.31 13.36
N ASN A 67 7.53 5.50 13.75
CA ASN A 67 7.19 5.78 15.16
C ASN A 67 5.86 5.13 15.57
N GLN A 68 4.99 4.83 14.61
CA GLN A 68 3.67 4.25 14.84
C GLN A 68 3.68 2.73 14.75
N ILE A 69 4.79 2.13 14.30
CA ILE A 69 4.95 0.69 14.08
C ILE A 69 5.79 0.10 15.21
N HIS A 70 5.51 -1.14 15.57
CA HIS A 70 6.32 -1.88 16.53
C HIS A 70 7.77 -2.06 16.02
N PRO A 71 8.81 -1.97 16.87
CA PRO A 71 10.21 -2.13 16.46
C PRO A 71 10.47 -3.43 15.67
N ASP A 72 9.82 -4.53 16.05
CA ASP A 72 9.97 -5.83 15.38
C ASP A 72 9.43 -5.86 13.93
N ASP A 73 8.55 -4.92 13.56
CA ASP A 73 7.95 -4.84 12.22
C ASP A 73 8.52 -3.68 11.39
N THR A 74 9.36 -2.84 11.99
CA THR A 74 9.94 -1.66 11.33
C THR A 74 10.75 -2.06 10.09
N GLU A 75 11.53 -3.14 10.17
CA GLU A 75 12.34 -3.62 9.05
C GLU A 75 11.47 -4.12 7.89
N LYS A 76 10.42 -4.90 8.20
CA LYS A 76 9.48 -5.42 7.19
C LYS A 76 8.75 -4.29 6.47
N VAL A 77 8.30 -3.27 7.20
CA VAL A 77 7.61 -2.13 6.57
C VAL A 77 8.58 -1.29 5.73
N ARG A 78 9.82 -1.12 6.18
CA ARG A 78 10.86 -0.45 5.39
C ARG A 78 11.13 -1.20 4.08
N GLU A 79 11.16 -2.53 4.09
CA GLU A 79 11.29 -3.33 2.87
C GLU A 79 10.11 -3.12 1.92
N GLN A 80 8.87 -3.08 2.43
CA GLN A 80 7.67 -2.84 1.61
C GLN A 80 7.64 -1.43 0.99
N LEU A 81 8.23 -0.44 1.66
CA LEU A 81 8.35 0.92 1.15
C LEU A 81 9.54 1.09 0.19
N SER A 82 10.53 0.22 0.28
CA SER A 82 11.66 0.21 -0.65
C SER A 82 11.16 -0.16 -2.04
N THR A 83 11.30 0.73 -3.02
CA THR A 83 10.95 0.50 -4.42
C THR A 83 11.87 -0.50 -5.13
N THR A 84 12.71 -1.21 -4.38
CA THR A 84 13.38 -2.41 -4.88
C THR A 84 12.30 -3.41 -5.22
N GLU A 85 12.05 -3.62 -6.51
CA GLU A 85 11.22 -4.75 -6.96
C GLU A 85 11.64 -5.98 -6.15
N PRO A 86 10.70 -6.68 -5.50
CA PRO A 86 11.03 -7.99 -4.99
C PRO A 86 11.57 -8.73 -6.21
N GLN A 87 12.84 -9.13 -6.14
CA GLN A 87 13.41 -10.06 -7.10
C GLN A 87 12.59 -11.35 -6.97
N HIS A 88 11.41 -11.39 -7.59
CA HIS A 88 10.76 -12.62 -7.97
C HIS A 88 11.76 -13.26 -8.91
N SER A 89 12.60 -14.08 -8.30
CA SER A 89 13.69 -14.79 -8.91
C SER A 89 13.24 -15.26 -10.28
N GLY A 90 14.03 -14.95 -11.32
CA GLY A 90 13.85 -15.44 -12.68
C GLY A 90 13.75 -16.96 -12.72
N ARG A 91 12.56 -17.48 -12.45
CA ARG A 91 12.16 -18.87 -12.57
C ARG A 91 11.19 -18.91 -13.73
N VAL A 92 11.76 -19.09 -14.92
CA VAL A 92 10.95 -19.39 -16.10
C VAL A 92 10.53 -20.86 -16.00
N LEU A 93 9.21 -21.12 -16.04
CA LEU A 93 8.67 -22.46 -16.16
C LEU A 93 8.77 -22.88 -17.63
N ASP A 94 9.61 -23.87 -17.91
CA ASP A 94 9.75 -24.40 -19.26
C ASP A 94 8.58 -25.37 -19.55
N LEU A 95 7.52 -24.89 -20.22
CA LEU A 95 6.27 -25.66 -20.45
C LEU A 95 6.48 -26.99 -21.20
N LYS A 96 7.58 -27.13 -21.96
CA LYS A 96 7.90 -28.35 -22.71
C LYS A 96 8.56 -29.44 -21.84
N THR A 97 9.19 -29.07 -20.72
CA THR A 97 9.87 -30.02 -19.81
C THR A 97 9.33 -30.02 -18.39
N GLY A 98 8.44 -29.08 -18.04
CA GLY A 98 7.88 -28.95 -16.68
C GLY A 98 8.92 -28.56 -15.62
N THR A 99 10.12 -28.12 -16.03
CA THR A 99 11.23 -27.87 -15.10
C THR A 99 11.44 -26.36 -14.90
N VAL A 100 11.69 -25.93 -13.67
CA VAL A 100 12.01 -24.54 -13.34
C VAL A 100 13.52 -24.31 -13.41
N LYS A 101 13.97 -23.33 -14.19
CA LYS A 101 15.39 -22.93 -14.25
C LYS A 101 15.58 -21.54 -13.66
N LYS A 102 16.59 -21.39 -12.79
CA LYS A 102 17.02 -20.09 -12.24
C LYS A 102 18.07 -19.51 -13.18
N GLU A 103 17.81 -18.36 -13.79
CA GLU A 103 18.83 -17.69 -14.60
C GLU A 103 19.93 -17.14 -13.68
N GLY A 104 21.10 -17.78 -13.71
CA GLY A 104 22.33 -17.23 -13.14
C GLY A 104 22.82 -16.11 -14.04
N HIS A 105 22.93 -14.90 -13.49
CA HIS A 105 23.64 -13.80 -14.13
C HIS A 105 25.11 -14.20 -14.31
N GLN A 106 25.63 -14.03 -15.52
CA GLN A 106 27.04 -14.18 -15.87
C GLN A 106 27.75 -12.84 -15.70
#